data_AF-A0A973XC48-F1
#
_entry.id   AF-A0A973XC48-F1
#
_cell.length_a   1.000
_cell.length_b   1.000
_cell.length_c   1.000
_cell.angle_alpha   90.00
_cell.angle_beta   90.00
_cell.angle_gamma   90.00
#
_symmetry.space_group_name_H-M   'P 1'
#
loop_
_entity.id
_entity.type
_entity.pdbx_description
1 polymer ?
#
loop_
_entity_poly.entity_id
_entity_poly.type
_entity_poly.pdbx_seq_one_letter_code
_entity_poly.pdbx_strand_id
1 'polypeptide(L)'
;IPRGRFYFTAQAQAAQQVDQADLLALRQTPAITRMLAQCVQEARATMLQGAPLVHQVPGRAGWELRLVVQGGLRILDKIEQMQFATLTRRPTLKAWDLAVMGWRALWM
;
A
#
# COMPACT_ATOMS: atom_id res chain seq x y z
N ILE A 1 4.77 -18.26 -4.61
CA ILE A 1 4.12 -17.46 -3.53
C ILE A 1 4.34 -18.14 -2.17
N PRO A 2 4.93 -17.47 -1.18
CA PRO A 2 5.08 -18.04 0.15
C PRO A 2 3.70 -18.29 0.78
N ARG A 3 3.47 -19.52 1.26
CA ARG A 3 2.23 -19.98 1.94
C ARG A 3 0.96 -20.11 1.07
N GLY A 4 1.06 -19.98 -0.26
CA GLY A 4 -0.06 -20.24 -1.19
C GLY A 4 -1.28 -19.32 -1.01
N ARG A 5 -1.13 -18.18 -0.33
CA ARG A 5 -2.24 -17.25 -0.08
C ARG A 5 -2.31 -16.21 -1.18
N PHE A 6 -3.50 -16.04 -1.74
CA PHE A 6 -3.75 -15.13 -2.84
C PHE A 6 -4.96 -14.25 -2.51
N TYR A 7 -4.73 -12.94 -2.41
CA TYR A 7 -5.75 -11.97 -1.99
C TYR A 7 -6.21 -11.03 -3.12
N PHE A 8 -5.59 -11.11 -4.30
CA PHE A 8 -6.07 -10.29 -5.42
C PHE A 8 -7.41 -10.82 -5.91
N THR A 9 -8.32 -9.91 -6.24
CA THR A 9 -9.64 -10.29 -6.75
C THR A 9 -9.50 -10.86 -8.17
N ALA A 10 -10.44 -11.71 -8.56
CA ALA A 10 -10.52 -12.22 -9.94
C ALA A 10 -10.73 -11.08 -10.95
N GLN A 11 -11.46 -10.03 -10.55
CA GLN A 11 -11.69 -8.84 -11.37
C GLN A 11 -10.39 -8.07 -11.66
N ALA A 12 -9.53 -7.88 -10.66
CA ALA A 12 -8.25 -7.18 -10.85
C ALA A 12 -7.31 -7.95 -11.79
N GLN A 13 -7.31 -9.29 -11.71
CA GLN A 13 -6.55 -10.15 -12.62
C GLN A 13 -7.08 -10.07 -14.06
N ALA A 14 -8.40 -10.17 -14.22
CA ALA A 14 -9.05 -10.11 -15.54
C ALA A 14 -8.81 -8.76 -16.23
N ALA A 15 -8.91 -7.65 -15.47
CA ALA A 15 -8.72 -6.29 -16.00
C ALA A 15 -7.33 -6.05 -16.60
N GLN A 16 -6.31 -6.76 -16.11
CA GLN A 16 -4.92 -6.58 -16.54
C GLN A 16 -4.35 -7.79 -17.28
N GLN A 17 -5.19 -8.81 -17.57
CA GLN A 17 -4.80 -10.06 -18.24
C GLN A 17 -3.60 -10.74 -17.55
N VAL A 18 -3.61 -10.78 -16.23
CA VAL A 18 -2.52 -11.37 -15.45
C VAL A 18 -2.70 -12.89 -15.38
N ASP A 19 -1.68 -13.63 -15.77
CA ASP A 19 -1.63 -15.07 -15.59
C ASP A 19 -1.29 -15.43 -14.12
N GLN A 20 -2.09 -16.31 -13.53
CA GLN A 20 -1.86 -16.84 -12.19
C GLN A 20 -0.53 -17.62 -12.10
N ALA A 21 -0.10 -18.27 -13.19
CA ALA A 21 1.18 -18.98 -13.23
C ALA A 21 2.38 -18.03 -13.01
N ASP A 22 2.34 -16.84 -13.61
CA ASP A 22 3.40 -15.84 -13.44
C ASP A 22 3.42 -15.26 -12.02
N LEU A 23 2.24 -15.07 -11.41
CA LEU A 23 2.12 -14.67 -10.01
C LEU A 23 2.68 -15.74 -9.06
N LEU A 24 2.38 -17.02 -9.32
CA LEU A 24 2.89 -18.15 -8.54
C LEU A 24 4.40 -18.25 -8.62
N ALA A 25 4.96 -18.06 -9.82
CA ALA A 25 6.38 -18.05 -10.14
C ALA A 25 7.11 -16.77 -9.67
N LEU A 26 6.39 -15.79 -9.08
CA LEU A 26 6.94 -14.49 -8.66
C LEU A 26 7.62 -13.73 -9.81
N ARG A 27 7.13 -13.91 -11.04
CA ARG A 27 7.64 -13.19 -12.21
C ARG A 27 7.01 -11.81 -12.27
N GLN A 28 7.83 -10.78 -12.23
CA GLN A 28 7.38 -9.40 -12.35
C GLN A 28 7.13 -9.08 -13.84
N THR A 29 5.91 -9.29 -14.33
CA THR A 29 5.52 -8.90 -15.70
C THR A 29 4.93 -7.49 -15.73
N PRO A 30 4.93 -6.79 -16.89
CA PRO A 30 4.31 -5.47 -17.02
C PRO A 30 2.81 -5.48 -16.66
N ALA A 31 2.10 -6.58 -16.92
CA ALA A 31 0.70 -6.76 -16.53
C ALA A 31 0.54 -6.78 -15.00
N ILE A 32 1.41 -7.52 -14.31
CA ILE A 32 1.40 -7.56 -12.83
C ILE A 32 1.77 -6.20 -12.24
N THR A 33 2.77 -5.52 -12.79
CA THR A 33 3.12 -4.16 -12.37
C THR A 33 1.94 -3.20 -12.50
N ARG A 34 1.17 -3.26 -13.61
CA ARG A 34 -0.05 -2.45 -13.80
C ARG A 34 -1.15 -2.81 -12.79
N MET A 35 -1.37 -4.10 -12.55
CA MET A 35 -2.34 -4.57 -11.54
C MET A 35 -1.99 -4.05 -10.14
N LEU A 36 -0.71 -4.17 -9.76
CA LEU A 36 -0.22 -3.67 -8.48
C LEU A 36 -0.34 -2.14 -8.39
N ALA A 37 -0.03 -1.42 -9.46
CA ALA A 37 -0.17 0.03 -9.52
C ALA A 37 -1.63 0.46 -9.31
N GLN A 38 -2.57 -0.22 -9.97
CA GLN A 38 -4.00 0.04 -9.77
C GLN A 38 -4.43 -0.22 -8.32
N CYS A 39 -4.04 -1.35 -7.72
CA CYS A 39 -4.34 -1.63 -6.32
C CYS A 39 -3.74 -0.59 -5.36
N VAL A 40 -2.53 -0.11 -5.64
CA VAL A 40 -1.87 0.94 -4.84
C VAL A 40 -2.62 2.26 -4.96
N GLN A 41 -3.08 2.63 -6.16
CA GLN A 41 -3.87 3.82 -6.40
C GLN A 41 -5.23 3.76 -5.70
N GLU A 42 -5.93 2.63 -5.80
CA GLU A 42 -7.20 2.39 -5.10
C GLU A 42 -7.01 2.50 -3.58
N ALA A 43 -6.00 1.82 -3.03
CA ALA A 43 -5.68 1.89 -1.61
C ALA A 43 -5.34 3.33 -1.17
N ARG A 44 -4.55 4.06 -1.95
CA ARG A 44 -4.20 5.46 -1.67
C ARG A 44 -5.46 6.33 -1.65
N ALA A 45 -6.34 6.19 -2.63
CA ALA A 45 -7.59 6.93 -2.72
C ALA A 45 -8.48 6.66 -1.50
N THR A 46 -8.67 5.39 -1.13
CA THR A 46 -9.45 5.02 0.06
C THR A 46 -8.85 5.56 1.35
N MET A 47 -7.52 5.52 1.50
CA MET A 47 -6.85 6.11 2.68
C MET A 47 -7.04 7.63 2.75
N LEU A 48 -6.93 8.33 1.62
CA LEU A 48 -7.15 9.77 1.57
C LEU A 48 -8.61 10.16 1.84
N GLN A 49 -9.57 9.36 1.38
CA GLN A 49 -10.99 9.53 1.70
C GLN A 49 -11.25 9.39 3.21
N GLY A 50 -10.56 8.46 3.88
CA GLY A 50 -10.66 8.27 5.33
C GLY A 50 -9.85 9.25 6.17
N ALA A 51 -8.92 10.00 5.58
CA ALA A 51 -8.02 10.90 6.29
C ALA A 51 -8.75 11.96 7.15
N PRO A 52 -9.87 12.58 6.72
CA PRO A 52 -10.59 13.56 7.53
C PRO A 52 -11.18 12.99 8.84
N LEU A 53 -11.32 11.66 8.95
CA LEU A 53 -11.85 11.00 10.16
C LEU A 53 -10.95 11.23 11.38
N VAL A 54 -9.65 11.51 11.16
CA VAL A 54 -8.68 11.79 12.23
C VAL A 54 -9.02 13.04 13.05
N HIS A 55 -9.79 13.98 12.49
CA HIS A 55 -10.22 15.20 13.18
C HIS A 55 -11.50 15.00 13.97
N GLN A 56 -12.26 13.94 13.68
CA GLN A 56 -13.51 13.62 14.35
C GLN A 56 -13.29 12.75 15.59
N VAL A 57 -12.12 12.12 15.72
CA VAL A 57 -11.77 11.27 16.86
C VAL A 57 -10.98 12.08 17.90
N PRO A 58 -11.54 12.32 19.10
CA PRO A 58 -10.86 13.12 20.12
C PRO A 58 -9.73 12.35 20.82
N GLY A 59 -8.76 13.11 21.34
CA GLY A 59 -7.72 12.61 22.23
C GLY A 59 -6.65 11.76 21.55
N ARG A 60 -6.15 10.75 22.26
CA ARG A 60 -5.03 9.90 21.83
C ARG A 60 -5.36 9.02 20.62
N ALA A 61 -6.61 8.58 20.50
CA ALA A 61 -7.04 7.75 19.37
C ALA A 61 -6.96 8.49 18.03
N GLY A 62 -7.21 9.81 18.01
CA GLY A 62 -7.00 10.63 16.81
C GLY A 62 -5.53 10.66 16.37
N TRP A 63 -4.60 10.77 17.33
CA TRP A 63 -3.15 10.71 17.04
C TRP A 63 -2.71 9.37 16.48
N GLU A 64 -3.16 8.27 17.08
CA GLU A 64 -2.87 6.93 16.59
C GLU A 64 -3.41 6.76 15.16
N LEU A 65 -4.62 7.25 14.89
CA LEU A 65 -5.21 7.19 13.55
C LEU A 65 -4.42 8.00 12.52
N ARG A 66 -3.92 9.18 12.86
CA ARG A 66 -3.04 9.97 11.97
C ARG A 66 -1.77 9.20 11.60
N LEU A 67 -1.14 8.54 12.59
CA LEU A 67 0.04 7.72 12.36
C LEU A 67 -0.27 6.49 11.50
N VAL A 68 -1.44 5.86 11.69
CA VAL A 68 -1.91 4.75 10.85
C VAL A 68 -2.11 5.20 9.41
N VAL A 69 -2.76 6.35 9.19
CA VAL A 69 -2.96 6.94 7.86
C VAL A 69 -1.61 7.25 7.20
N GLN A 70 -0.71 7.94 7.91
CA GLN A 70 0.63 8.24 7.40
C GLN A 70 1.46 6.99 7.14
N GLY A 71 1.33 5.96 7.97
CA GLY A 71 2.03 4.69 7.81
C GLY A 71 1.62 3.95 6.55
N GLY A 72 0.32 3.85 6.30
CA GLY A 72 -0.17 3.23 5.06
C GLY A 72 0.25 4.02 3.83
N LEU A 73 0.07 5.36 3.82
CA LEU A 73 0.51 6.21 2.71
C LEU A 73 2.02 6.08 2.44
N ARG A 74 2.84 5.99 3.50
CA ARG A 74 4.30 5.84 3.36
C ARG A 74 4.69 4.48 2.78
N ILE A 75 3.98 3.42 3.12
CA ILE A 75 4.18 2.09 2.52
C ILE A 75 3.83 2.15 1.03
N LEU A 76 2.71 2.79 0.66
CA LEU A 76 2.30 2.96 -0.74
C LEU A 76 3.36 3.73 -1.54
N ASP A 77 3.89 4.83 -1.01
CA ASP A 77 5.01 5.58 -1.63
C ASP A 77 6.23 4.69 -1.86
N LYS A 78 6.56 3.82 -0.89
CA LYS A 78 7.69 2.89 -1.03
C LYS A 78 7.46 1.82 -2.09
N ILE A 79 6.22 1.34 -2.22
CA ILE A 79 5.83 0.39 -3.26
C ILE A 79 5.99 1.02 -4.66
N GLU A 80 5.62 2.30 -4.81
CA GLU A 80 5.82 3.03 -6.06
C GLU A 80 7.32 3.26 -6.36
N GLN A 81 8.11 3.66 -5.35
CA GLN A 81 9.55 3.89 -5.50
C GLN A 81 10.33 2.63 -5.89
N MET A 82 9.86 1.46 -5.50
CA MET A 82 10.44 0.18 -5.90
C MET A 82 9.85 -0.36 -7.22
N GLN A 83 9.16 0.46 -8.00
CA GLN A 83 8.52 0.08 -9.27
C GLN A 83 7.56 -1.11 -9.10
N PHE A 84 6.84 -1.16 -7.98
CA PHE A 84 5.89 -2.24 -7.66
C PHE A 84 6.54 -3.63 -7.56
N ALA A 85 7.85 -3.74 -7.30
CA ALA A 85 8.56 -5.00 -7.09
C ALA A 85 8.20 -5.72 -5.77
N THR A 86 6.93 -5.71 -5.37
CA THR A 86 6.44 -6.27 -4.10
C THR A 86 6.34 -7.79 -4.10
N LEU A 87 6.35 -8.41 -5.28
CA LEU A 87 6.37 -9.87 -5.41
C LEU A 87 7.68 -10.48 -4.91
N THR A 88 8.80 -9.79 -5.14
CA THR A 88 10.15 -10.28 -4.83
C THR A 88 10.74 -9.64 -3.59
N ARG A 89 10.36 -8.39 -3.27
CA ARG A 89 10.92 -7.63 -2.15
C ARG A 89 9.81 -7.06 -1.27
N ARG A 90 9.91 -7.33 0.03
CA ARG A 90 9.00 -6.75 1.03
C ARG A 90 9.41 -5.30 1.34
N PRO A 91 8.51 -4.31 1.20
CA PRO A 91 8.79 -2.95 1.66
C PRO A 91 8.84 -2.94 3.20
N THR A 92 9.86 -2.30 3.76
CA THR A 92 9.99 -2.11 5.22
C THR A 92 10.10 -0.62 5.52
N LEU A 93 9.44 -0.17 6.58
CA LEU A 93 9.63 1.18 7.11
C LEU A 93 10.93 1.23 7.91
N LYS A 94 11.73 2.28 7.72
CA LYS A 94 12.94 2.55 8.50
C LYS A 94 12.63 3.59 9.56
N ALA A 95 13.49 3.71 10.58
CA ALA A 95 13.32 4.68 11.65
C ALA A 95 13.15 6.13 11.14
N TRP A 96 13.83 6.50 10.04
CA TRP A 96 13.67 7.81 9.41
C TRP A 96 12.26 8.04 8.83
N ASP A 97 11.62 6.99 8.31
CA ASP A 97 10.25 7.10 7.82
C ASP A 97 9.29 7.40 8.97
N LEU A 98 9.53 6.84 10.16
CA LEU A 98 8.73 7.13 11.36
C LEU A 98 8.86 8.60 11.77
N ALA A 99 10.06 9.19 11.67
CA ALA A 99 10.26 10.61 11.95
C ALA A 99 9.48 11.50 10.96
N VAL A 100 9.55 11.19 9.66
CA VAL A 100 8.79 11.91 8.62
C VAL A 100 7.28 11.72 8.80
N MET A 101 6.83 10.51 9.11
CA MET A 101 5.42 10.21 9.40
C MET A 101 4.92 10.97 10.63
N GLY A 102 5.71 11.02 11.69
CA GLY A 102 5.41 11.78 12.91
C GLY A 102 5.28 13.27 12.61
N TRP A 103 6.23 13.84 11.84
CA TRP A 103 6.17 15.24 11.41
C TRP A 103 4.90 15.54 10.59
N ARG A 104 4.57 14.69 9.61
CA ARG A 104 3.35 14.85 8.82
C ARG A 104 2.09 14.69 9.64
N ALA A 105 2.06 13.77 10.59
CA ALA A 105 0.92 13.56 11.49
C ALA A 105 0.71 14.74 12.47
N LEU A 106 1.79 15.46 12.81
CA LEU A 106 1.71 16.71 13.59
C LEU A 106 1.09 17.86 12.76
N TRP A 107 1.29 17.87 11.45
CA TRP A 107 0.83 18.94 10.54
C TRP A 107 -0.49 18.66 9.82
N MET A 108 -1.05 17.45 10.01
CA MET A 108 -2.43 17.11 9.63
C MET A 108 -3.39 17.63 10.68
#